data_AF-A0A6A3Q7I0-F1
#
_entry.id   AF-A0A6A3Q7I0-F1
#
_cell.length_a   1.000
_cell.length_b   1.000
_cell.length_c   1.000
_cell.angle_alpha   90.00
_cell.angle_beta   90.00
_cell.angle_gamma   90.00
#
_symmetry.space_group_name_H-M   'P 1'
#
loop_
_entity.id
_entity.type
_entity.pdbx_description
1 polymer ?
#
loop_
_entity_poly.entity_id
_entity_poly.type
_entity_poly.pdbx_seq_one_letter_code
_entity_poly.pdbx_strand_id
1 'polypeptide(L)'
;MRGDLEQFMKWLDVYHRIEAFMNADTLKNAREARAHSALGIGLTCTEPMLIISAQLIAAPVHRTHGITEILQAKPIAEVVVMMAGGGISVHQHVMISLVDSFEELERFLKLLNSIELDVIGKSD
;
A
#
# COMPACT_ATOMS: atom_id res chain seq x y z
N MET A 1 23.53 14.25 -19.22
CA MET A 1 22.12 14.23 -18.77
C MET A 1 21.83 13.33 -17.56
N ARG A 2 22.59 12.26 -17.27
CA ARG A 2 22.30 11.41 -16.08
C ARG A 2 22.83 11.96 -14.74
N GLY A 3 23.93 12.71 -14.72
CA GLY A 3 24.53 13.22 -13.46
C GLY A 3 23.86 14.48 -12.90
N ASP A 4 23.62 15.49 -13.74
CA ASP A 4 23.08 16.78 -13.28
C ASP A 4 21.66 16.68 -12.72
N LEU A 5 20.84 15.83 -13.34
CA LEU A 5 19.48 15.58 -12.86
C LEU A 5 19.48 14.84 -11.52
N GLU A 6 20.30 13.81 -11.36
CA GLU A 6 20.38 13.07 -10.09
C GLU A 6 20.83 13.97 -8.94
N GLN A 7 21.84 14.83 -9.18
CA GLN A 7 22.31 15.79 -8.19
C GLN A 7 21.23 16.82 -7.82
N PHE A 8 20.47 17.28 -8.81
CA PHE A 8 19.34 18.18 -8.60
C PHE A 8 18.22 17.53 -7.78
N MET A 9 17.86 16.29 -8.09
CA MET A 9 16.86 15.53 -7.32
C MET A 9 17.28 15.34 -5.87
N LYS A 10 18.57 15.06 -5.60
CA LYS A 10 19.10 14.99 -4.22
C LYS A 10 18.95 16.30 -3.46
N TRP A 11 19.06 17.45 -4.12
CA TRP A 11 18.78 18.74 -3.47
C TRP A 11 17.29 18.91 -3.19
N LEU A 12 16.42 18.54 -4.14
CA LEU A 12 14.97 18.58 -3.93
C LEU A 12 14.54 17.71 -2.74
N ASP A 13 15.15 16.53 -2.57
CA ASP A 13 14.85 15.62 -1.46
C ASP A 13 15.10 16.26 -0.08
N VAL A 14 16.04 17.20 0.02
CA VAL A 14 16.35 17.92 1.28
C VAL A 14 15.30 18.99 1.60
N TYR A 15 14.73 19.61 0.58
CA TYR A 15 13.85 20.78 0.74
C TYR A 15 12.36 20.47 0.56
N HIS A 16 12.01 19.29 0.04
CA HIS A 16 10.60 18.94 -0.14
C HIS A 16 9.89 18.88 1.22
N ARG A 17 8.69 19.43 1.30
CA ARG A 17 7.81 19.24 2.47
C ARG A 17 6.76 18.17 2.26
N ILE A 18 6.49 17.83 1.00
CA ILE A 18 5.49 16.86 0.60
C ILE A 18 6.23 15.58 0.23
N GLU A 19 5.84 14.48 0.85
CA GLU A 19 6.32 13.15 0.52
C GLU A 19 5.82 12.74 -0.87
N ALA A 20 6.73 12.26 -1.71
CA ALA A 20 6.38 11.77 -3.04
C ALA A 20 6.04 10.27 -2.99
N PHE A 21 4.77 9.95 -3.27
CA PHE A 21 4.27 8.60 -3.47
C PHE A 21 3.90 8.37 -4.93
N MET A 22 3.92 7.13 -5.38
CA MET A 22 3.49 6.77 -6.73
C MET A 22 2.25 5.90 -6.70
N ASN A 23 1.33 6.10 -7.65
CA ASN A 23 0.23 5.17 -7.86
C ASN A 23 0.75 3.97 -8.64
N ALA A 24 0.55 2.76 -8.12
CA ALA A 24 1.03 1.55 -8.77
C ALA A 24 0.11 0.36 -8.49
N ASP A 25 -0.32 -0.27 -9.58
CA ASP A 25 -1.22 -1.42 -9.57
C ASP A 25 -0.53 -2.69 -10.08
N THR A 26 0.78 -2.65 -10.30
CA THR A 26 1.53 -3.85 -10.73
C THR A 26 2.89 -3.87 -10.07
N LEU A 27 3.43 -5.07 -9.89
CA LEU A 27 4.78 -5.25 -9.35
C LEU A 27 5.83 -4.49 -10.17
N LYS A 28 5.67 -4.49 -11.50
CA LYS A 28 6.56 -3.76 -12.41
C LYS A 28 6.53 -2.26 -12.07
N ASN A 29 5.35 -1.68 -11.98
CA ASN A 29 5.19 -0.26 -11.67
C ASN A 29 5.67 0.07 -10.25
N ALA A 30 5.48 -0.81 -9.27
CA ALA A 30 6.00 -0.60 -7.92
C ALA A 30 7.53 -0.66 -7.86
N ARG A 31 8.17 -1.50 -8.68
CA ARG A 31 9.64 -1.51 -8.82
C ARG A 31 10.15 -0.25 -9.50
N GLU A 32 9.45 0.25 -10.51
CA GLU A 32 9.76 1.53 -11.17
C GLU A 32 9.60 2.70 -10.18
N ALA A 33 8.52 2.72 -9.40
CA ALA A 33 8.29 3.71 -8.34
C ALA A 33 9.49 3.81 -7.39
N ARG A 34 9.98 2.66 -6.93
CA ARG A 34 11.18 2.61 -6.09
C ARG A 34 12.42 3.11 -6.81
N ALA A 35 12.62 2.73 -8.07
CA ALA A 35 13.78 3.17 -8.86
C ALA A 35 13.79 4.70 -9.08
N HIS A 36 12.62 5.35 -8.98
CA HIS A 36 12.44 6.79 -9.07
C HIS A 36 12.28 7.48 -7.70
N SER A 37 12.78 6.85 -6.63
CA SER A 37 12.79 7.41 -5.27
C SER A 37 11.41 7.70 -4.66
N ALA A 38 10.34 7.07 -5.15
CA ALA A 38 9.05 7.14 -4.47
C ALA A 38 9.20 6.56 -3.06
N LEU A 39 8.70 7.28 -2.06
CA LEU A 39 8.75 6.85 -0.67
C LEU A 39 7.85 5.64 -0.41
N GLY A 40 6.77 5.52 -1.19
CA GLY A 40 5.76 4.49 -1.04
C GLY A 40 4.89 4.36 -2.29
N ILE A 41 3.94 3.42 -2.22
CA ILE A 41 2.80 3.39 -3.12
C ILE A 41 1.65 4.19 -2.48
N GLY A 42 1.21 5.25 -3.15
CA GLY A 42 0.19 6.18 -2.63
C GLY A 42 -1.23 5.77 -3.01
N LEU A 43 -1.37 4.94 -4.04
CA LEU A 43 -2.64 4.37 -4.45
C LEU A 43 -2.38 3.08 -5.23
N THR A 44 -2.98 2.00 -4.78
CA THR A 44 -3.19 0.79 -5.57
C THR A 44 -4.68 0.65 -5.82
N CYS A 45 -5.11 0.76 -7.07
CA CYS A 45 -6.47 0.47 -7.48
C CYS A 45 -6.63 -1.05 -7.66
N THR A 46 -7.50 -1.64 -6.87
CA THR A 46 -7.68 -3.09 -6.84
C THR A 46 -8.84 -3.58 -7.74
N GLU A 47 -9.63 -2.66 -8.29
CA GLU A 47 -10.70 -2.95 -9.26
C GLU A 47 -10.19 -3.74 -10.48
N PRO A 48 -9.05 -3.40 -11.12
CA PRO A 48 -8.45 -4.24 -12.16
C PRO A 48 -7.70 -5.48 -11.61
N MET A 49 -7.47 -5.58 -10.29
CA MET A 49 -6.64 -6.60 -9.66
C MET A 49 -7.49 -7.63 -8.90
N LEU A 50 -8.00 -8.64 -9.60
CA LEU A 50 -8.61 -9.81 -8.96
C LEU A 50 -7.61 -10.66 -8.13
N ILE A 51 -6.31 -10.39 -8.19
CA ILE A 51 -5.26 -11.10 -7.45
C ILE A 51 -4.19 -10.10 -7.01
N ILE A 52 -4.15 -9.81 -5.72
CA ILE A 52 -3.01 -9.11 -5.12
C ILE A 52 -1.91 -10.15 -4.94
N SER A 53 -0.88 -10.06 -5.79
CA SER A 53 0.35 -10.81 -5.54
C SER A 53 1.04 -10.18 -4.34
N ALA A 54 1.39 -11.00 -3.35
CA ALA A 54 2.19 -10.60 -2.19
C ALA A 54 3.42 -9.74 -2.54
N GLN A 55 3.95 -9.92 -3.74
CA GLN A 55 5.09 -9.19 -4.28
C GLN A 55 4.86 -7.68 -4.41
N LEU A 56 3.63 -7.20 -4.63
CA LEU A 56 3.34 -5.76 -4.67
C LEU A 56 3.48 -5.12 -3.28
N ILE A 57 3.02 -5.84 -2.26
CA ILE A 57 3.10 -5.42 -0.85
C ILE A 57 4.54 -5.53 -0.33
N ALA A 58 5.29 -6.56 -0.73
CA ALA A 58 6.72 -6.70 -0.44
C ALA A 58 7.64 -5.85 -1.30
N ALA A 59 7.12 -5.07 -2.26
CA ALA A 59 7.94 -4.06 -2.88
C ALA A 59 8.43 -3.15 -1.73
N PRO A 60 9.76 -2.99 -1.54
CA PRO A 60 10.34 -2.22 -0.43
C PRO A 60 10.14 -0.73 -0.66
N VAL A 61 8.89 -0.31 -0.52
CA VAL A 61 8.37 1.04 -0.50
C VAL A 61 7.74 1.22 0.89
N HIS A 62 8.06 2.31 1.58
CA HIS A 62 7.87 2.45 3.03
C HIS A 62 6.40 2.42 3.48
N ARG A 63 5.47 2.81 2.61
CA ARG A 63 4.02 2.83 2.89
C ARG A 63 3.25 2.51 1.62
N THR A 64 2.23 1.67 1.73
CA THR A 64 1.33 1.34 0.62
C THR A 64 -0.10 1.70 1.02
N HIS A 65 -0.73 2.61 0.28
CA HIS A 65 -2.15 2.95 0.42
C HIS A 65 -2.91 2.31 -0.75
N GLY A 66 -3.88 1.45 -0.45
CA GLY A 66 -4.69 0.79 -1.47
C GLY A 66 -6.15 1.21 -1.35
N ILE A 67 -6.83 1.39 -2.49
CA ILE A 67 -8.29 1.27 -2.52
C ILE A 67 -8.56 -0.21 -2.35
N THR A 68 -9.46 -0.61 -1.46
CA THR A 68 -9.76 -2.03 -1.31
C THR A 68 -11.25 -2.19 -1.11
N GLU A 69 -11.89 -2.94 -2.02
CA GLU A 69 -13.21 -3.47 -1.76
C GLU A 69 -13.13 -4.45 -0.58
N ILE A 70 -14.12 -4.45 0.31
CA ILE A 70 -14.16 -5.33 1.49
C ILE A 70 -13.78 -6.78 1.17
N LEU A 71 -14.27 -7.31 0.03
CA LEU A 71 -14.03 -8.69 -0.40
C LEU A 71 -12.53 -9.00 -0.56
N GLN A 72 -11.73 -8.00 -0.88
CA GLN A 72 -10.29 -8.12 -1.10
C GLN A 72 -9.48 -7.84 0.18
N ALA A 73 -10.08 -7.28 1.23
CA ALA A 73 -9.36 -6.92 2.45
C ALA A 73 -8.74 -8.13 3.17
N LYS A 74 -9.44 -9.27 3.20
CA LYS A 74 -8.97 -10.47 3.89
C LYS A 74 -7.74 -11.12 3.21
N PRO A 75 -7.76 -11.45 1.91
CA PRO A 75 -6.56 -11.98 1.24
C PRO A 75 -5.34 -11.08 1.37
N ILE A 76 -5.53 -9.76 1.36
CA ILE A 76 -4.45 -8.79 1.55
C ILE A 76 -3.88 -8.90 2.96
N ALA A 77 -4.74 -8.90 3.98
CA ALA A 77 -4.32 -9.00 5.37
C ALA A 77 -3.56 -10.32 5.64
N GLU A 78 -4.01 -11.45 5.08
CA GLU A 78 -3.32 -12.74 5.21
C GLU A 78 -1.91 -12.69 4.63
N VAL A 79 -1.76 -12.07 3.47
CA VAL A 79 -0.46 -11.85 2.82
C VAL A 79 0.44 -10.95 3.67
N VAL A 80 -0.11 -9.88 4.25
CA VAL A 80 0.64 -8.97 5.13
C VAL A 80 1.15 -9.70 6.37
N VAL A 81 0.31 -10.51 7.02
CA VAL A 81 0.72 -11.33 8.17
C VAL A 81 1.79 -12.34 7.78
N MET A 82 1.64 -13.02 6.64
CA MET A 82 2.68 -13.93 6.13
C MET A 82 4.03 -13.22 5.94
N MET A 83 4.02 -11.98 5.43
CA MET A 83 5.24 -11.19 5.21
C MET A 83 5.87 -10.70 6.50
N ALA A 84 5.04 -10.25 7.44
CA ALA A 84 5.48 -9.89 8.79
C ALA A 84 6.11 -11.10 9.51
N GLY A 85 5.51 -12.29 9.40
CA GLY A 85 6.07 -13.54 9.91
C GLY A 85 7.41 -13.93 9.26
N GLY A 86 7.64 -13.50 8.01
CA GLY A 86 8.92 -13.62 7.31
C GLY A 86 9.96 -12.54 7.65
N GLY A 87 9.67 -11.64 8.61
CA GLY A 87 10.56 -10.55 9.03
C GLY A 87 10.54 -9.31 8.15
N ILE A 88 9.58 -9.21 7.22
CA ILE A 88 9.39 -8.01 6.38
C ILE A 88 8.48 -7.04 7.11
N SER A 89 8.97 -5.84 7.41
CA SER A 89 8.12 -4.77 7.97
C SER A 89 7.18 -4.24 6.90
N VAL A 90 5.88 -4.38 7.12
CA VAL A 90 4.82 -3.92 6.20
C VAL A 90 3.94 -2.89 6.89
N HIS A 91 3.78 -1.72 6.27
CA HIS A 91 2.85 -0.67 6.71
C HIS A 91 1.74 -0.52 5.66
N GLN A 92 0.64 -1.23 5.89
CA GLN A 92 -0.54 -1.21 5.01
C GLN A 92 -1.52 -0.13 5.44
N HIS A 93 -2.03 0.64 4.47
CA HIS A 93 -3.17 1.54 4.64
C HIS A 93 -4.30 1.12 3.70
N VAL A 94 -5.52 1.01 4.24
CA VAL A 94 -6.73 0.72 3.47
C VAL A 94 -7.51 2.02 3.28
N MET A 95 -7.80 2.36 2.03
CA MET A 95 -8.64 3.47 1.63
C MET A 95 -10.04 2.96 1.27
N ILE A 96 -11.06 3.57 1.86
CA ILE A 96 -12.47 3.32 1.54
C ILE A 96 -12.90 4.43 0.58
N SER A 97 -13.21 4.08 -0.66
CA SER A 97 -13.60 5.02 -1.71
C SER A 97 -15.08 5.36 -1.66
N LEU A 98 -15.42 6.55 -2.18
CA LEU A 98 -16.79 7.00 -2.43
C LEU A 98 -17.71 7.00 -1.19
N VAL A 99 -17.13 7.20 -0.01
CA VAL A 99 -17.89 7.36 1.24
C VAL A 99 -18.61 8.71 1.24
N ASP A 100 -19.93 8.69 1.43
CA ASP A 100 -20.74 9.91 1.48
C ASP A 100 -21.18 10.31 2.89
N SER A 101 -21.05 9.42 3.87
CA SER A 101 -21.55 9.59 5.23
C SER A 101 -20.68 8.90 6.29
N PHE A 102 -20.73 9.43 7.52
CA PHE A 102 -19.99 8.84 8.65
C PHE A 102 -20.55 7.46 9.04
N GLU A 103 -21.87 7.27 8.93
CA GLU A 103 -22.50 5.98 9.20
C GLU A 103 -22.05 4.90 8.20
N GLU A 104 -21.87 5.26 6.93
CA GLU A 104 -21.30 4.38 5.92
C GLU A 104 -19.85 4.03 6.27
N LEU A 105 -19.03 5.03 6.59
CA LEU A 105 -17.64 4.82 7.03
C LEU A 105 -17.55 3.87 8.23
N GLU A 106 -18.38 4.07 9.25
CA GLU A 106 -18.40 3.22 10.45
C GLU A 106 -18.74 1.77 10.13
N ARG A 107 -19.66 1.52 9.18
CA ARG A 107 -20.00 0.16 8.76
C ARG A 107 -18.81 -0.53 8.09
N PHE A 108 -18.10 0.17 7.21
CA PHE A 108 -16.89 -0.33 6.58
C PHE A 108 -15.78 -0.60 7.62
N LEU A 109 -15.56 0.32 8.56
CA LEU A 109 -14.57 0.14 9.63
C LEU A 109 -14.87 -1.09 10.51
N LYS A 110 -16.13 -1.31 10.90
CA LYS A 110 -16.53 -2.49 11.67
C LYS A 110 -16.20 -3.79 10.95
N LEU A 111 -16.36 -3.79 9.62
CA LEU A 111 -16.11 -4.97 8.80
C LEU A 111 -14.61 -5.19 8.55
N LEU A 112 -13.83 -4.14 8.38
CA LEU A 112 -12.36 -4.24 8.31
C LEU A 112 -11.79 -4.78 9.63
N ASN A 113 -12.26 -4.26 10.76
CA ASN A 113 -11.82 -4.73 12.07
C ASN A 113 -12.17 -6.21 12.32
N SER A 114 -13.34 -6.68 11.87
CA SER A 114 -13.69 -8.09 12.01
C SER A 114 -12.83 -9.01 11.14
N ILE A 115 -12.43 -8.56 9.94
CA ILE A 115 -11.49 -9.27 9.08
C ILE A 115 -10.11 -9.34 9.74
N GLU A 116 -9.61 -8.22 10.28
CA GLU A 116 -8.31 -8.17 10.94
C GLU A 116 -8.24 -9.16 12.12
N LEU A 117 -9.27 -9.18 12.97
CA LEU A 117 -9.38 -10.14 14.07
C LEU A 117 -9.42 -11.60 13.58
N ASP A 118 -10.14 -11.86 12.48
CA ASP A 118 -10.23 -13.21 11.90
C ASP A 118 -8.90 -13.70 11.30
N VAL A 119 -8.08 -12.79 10.77
CA VAL A 119 -6.77 -13.12 10.18
C VAL A 119 -5.71 -13.29 11.26
N ILE A 120 -5.65 -12.37 12.23
CA ILE A 120 -4.70 -12.46 13.35
C ILE A 120 -5.02 -13.67 14.22
N GLY A 121 -6.29 -13.93 14.53
CA GLY A 121 -6.71 -15.07 15.35
C GLY A 121 -6.47 -16.46 14.73
N LYS A 122 -6.10 -16.53 13.44
CA LYS A 122 -5.66 -17.76 12.77
C LYS A 122 -4.14 -17.98 12.81
N SER A 123 -3.37 -17.02 13.31
CA SER A 123 -1.90 -17.05 13.28
C SER A 123 -1.23 -17.68 14.51
N ASP A 124 -2.02 -18.21 15.44
CA ASP A 124 -1.61 -19.05 16.58
C ASP A 124 -1.76 -20.56 16.26
#